data_AF-A0ABD0RDH0-F1
#
_entry.id   AF-A0ABD0RDH0-F1
#
_cell.length_a   1.000
_cell.length_b   1.000
_cell.length_c   1.000
_cell.angle_alpha   90.00
_cell.angle_beta   90.00
_cell.angle_gamma   90.00
#
_symmetry.space_group_name_H-M   'P 1'
#
loop_
_entity.id
_entity.type
_entity.pdbx_description
1 polymer ?
#
loop_
_entity_poly.entity_id
_entity_poly.type
_entity_poly.pdbx_seq_one_letter_code
_entity_poly.pdbx_strand_id
1 'polypeptide(L)' 'FIPRLVYQYMYSETGTMHGFINHTLSYFNVSNFKPGTVPSVSSLSKDITFC' A
#
# COMPACT_ATOMS: atom_id res chain seq x y z
N PHE A 1 7.61 -15.02 -3.19
CA PHE A 1 8.95 -15.49 -2.79
C PHE A 1 10.02 -14.46 -3.14
N ILE A 2 10.22 -14.10 -4.41
CA ILE A 2 11.26 -13.15 -4.86
C ILE A 2 11.23 -11.77 -4.18
N PRO A 3 10.09 -11.06 -4.05
CA PRO A 3 10.09 -9.72 -3.46
C PRO A 3 10.51 -9.68 -1.99
N ARG A 4 10.25 -10.76 -1.24
CA ARG A 4 10.67 -10.87 0.16
C ARG A 4 12.18 -11.02 0.28
N LEU A 5 12.79 -11.81 -0.60
CA LEU A 5 14.25 -11.98 -0.64
C LEU A 5 14.93 -10.67 -1.02
N VAL A 6 14.46 -9.99 -2.06
CA VAL A 6 15.01 -8.70 -2.48
C VAL A 6 14.91 -7.68 -1.34
N TYR A 7 13.76 -7.58 -0.67
CA TYR A 7 13.64 -6.71 0.49
C TYR A 7 14.63 -7.06 1.60
N GLN A 8 14.73 -8.34 1.94
CA GLN A 8 15.58 -8.81 3.02
C GLN A 8 17.08 -8.54 2.77
N TYR A 9 17.55 -8.69 1.52
CA TYR A 9 18.96 -8.53 1.18
C TYR A 9 19.35 -7.13 0.72
N MET A 10 18.42 -6.33 0.20
CA MET A 10 18.74 -5.02 -0.40
C MET A 10 18.17 -3.82 0.36
N TYR A 11 17.06 -3.98 1.07
CA TYR A 11 16.32 -2.85 1.67
C TYR A 11 16.18 -2.94 3.19
N SER A 12 16.24 -4.14 3.77
CA SER A 12 16.15 -4.33 5.22
C SER A 12 17.49 -4.04 5.89
N GLU A 13 17.53 -3.00 6.71
CA GLU A 13 18.73 -2.63 7.49
C GLU A 13 19.18 -3.73 8.47
N THR A 14 18.24 -4.54 8.95
CA THR A 14 18.48 -5.62 9.92
C THR A 14 18.52 -7.01 9.28
N GLY A 15 18.28 -7.13 7.98
CA GLY A 15 18.12 -8.40 7.29
C GLY A 15 16.86 -9.18 7.74
N THR A 16 15.91 -8.52 8.42
CA THR A 16 14.63 -9.10 8.83
C THR A 16 13.48 -8.65 7.92
N MET A 17 12.33 -9.30 8.03
CA MET A 17 11.11 -8.91 7.28
C MET A 17 10.34 -7.75 7.93
N HIS A 18 10.87 -7.15 8.99
CA HIS A 18 10.24 -6.00 9.64
C HIS A 18 10.12 -4.83 8.65
N GLY A 19 8.95 -4.21 8.55
CA GLY A 19 8.71 -3.09 7.62
C GLY A 19 8.41 -3.49 6.16
N PHE A 20 8.52 -4.78 5.79
CA PHE A 20 8.28 -5.23 4.41
C PHE A 20 6.89 -4.84 3.87
N ILE A 21 5.85 -4.98 4.70
CA ILE A 21 4.48 -4.63 4.30
C ILE A 21 4.40 -3.13 4.02
N ASN A 22 4.86 -2.28 4.94
CA ASN A 22 4.87 -0.83 4.73
C ASN A 22 5.69 -0.41 3.49
N HIS A 23 6.79 -1.10 3.20
CA HIS A 23 7.61 -0.83 2.01
C HIS A 23 6.95 -1.27 0.70
N THR A 24 6.07 -2.27 0.75
CA THR A 24 5.39 -2.79 -0.44
C THR A 24 4.00 -2.21 -0.66
N LEU A 25 3.41 -1.57 0.34
CA LEU A 25 2.16 -0.84 0.18
C LEU A 25 2.36 0.34 -0.78
N SER A 26 1.48 0.43 -1.76
CA SER A 26 1.41 1.55 -2.68
C SER A 26 0.21 2.41 -2.30
N TYR A 27 0.47 3.65 -1.91
CA TYR A 27 -0.59 4.57 -1.51
C TYR A 27 -1.26 5.20 -2.73
N PHE A 28 -2.59 5.21 -2.73
CA PHE A 28 -3.41 5.81 -3.75
C PHE A 28 -4.32 6.88 -3.14
N ASN A 29 -4.22 8.10 -3.65
CA ASN A 29 -5.12 9.17 -3.24
C ASN A 29 -6.48 8.98 -3.92
N VAL A 30 -7.55 8.90 -3.14
CA VAL A 30 -8.93 8.71 -3.63
C VAL A 30 -9.35 9.85 -4.58
N SER A 31 -8.79 11.06 -4.43
CA SER A 31 -9.04 12.16 -5.37
C SER A 31 -8.53 11.88 -6.80
N ASN A 32 -7.63 10.90 -6.98
CA ASN A 32 -7.06 10.56 -8.29
C ASN A 32 -7.91 9.54 -9.06
N PHE A 33 -9.07 9.11 -8.53
CA PHE A 33 -10.01 8.31 -9.30
C PHE A 33 -10.49 9.08 -10.53
N LYS A 34 -10.67 8.36 -11.64
CA LYS A 34 -11.32 8.94 -12.82
C LYS A 34 -12.78 9.26 -12.49
N PRO A 35 -13.36 10.32 -13.09
CA PRO A 35 -14.78 10.61 -12.94
C PRO A 35 -15.62 9.37 -13.28
N GLY A 36 -16.53 8.97 -12.39
CA GLY A 36 -17.41 7.81 -12.58
C GLY A 36 -16.83 6.45 -12.19
N THR A 37 -15.54 6.34 -11.81
CA THR A 37 -14.94 5.09 -11.30
C THR A 37 -14.80 5.06 -9.78
N VAL A 38 -15.26 6.10 -9.08
CA VAL A 38 -15.22 6.17 -7.63
C VAL A 38 -16.19 5.12 -7.06
N PRO A 39 -15.77 4.30 -6.08
CA PRO A 39 -16.64 3.33 -5.44
C PRO A 39 -17.84 4.01 -4.78
N SER A 40 -19.05 3.53 -5.06
CA SER A 40 -20.30 4.13 -4.56
C SER A 40 -20.63 3.77 -3.10
N VAL A 41 -19.95 2.75 -2.55
CA VAL A 41 -20.19 2.24 -1.20
C VAL A 41 -18.84 1.90 -0.57
N SER A 42 -18.40 2.71 0.39
CA SER A 42 -17.36 2.32 1.33
C SER A 42 -18.03 1.82 2.61
N SER A 43 -17.82 0.54 2.94
CA SER A 43 -18.30 -0.06 4.19
C SER A 43 -17.48 0.36 5.41
N LEU A 44 -16.35 1.01 5.17
CA LEU A 44 -15.41 1.50 6.16
C LEU A 44 -15.40 3.02 6.04
N SER A 45 -15.87 3.73 7.07
CA SER A 45 -15.82 5.18 7.35
C SER A 45 -15.95 6.17 6.17
N LYS A 46 -16.80 7.18 6.32
CA LYS A 46 -17.09 8.18 5.26
C LYS A 46 -15.89 9.04 4.81
N ASP A 47 -14.76 9.03 5.53
CA ASP A 47 -13.64 9.95 5.34
C ASP A 47 -12.31 9.25 5.00
N ILE A 48 -12.31 8.37 3.99
CA ILE A 48 -11.07 7.77 3.46
C ILE A 48 -10.46 8.68 2.40
N THR A 49 -9.22 9.14 2.64
CA THR A 49 -8.47 10.01 1.72
C THR A 49 -7.37 9.26 0.96
N PHE A 50 -6.80 8.22 1.58
CA PHE A 50 -5.76 7.37 0.99
C PHE A 50 -6.13 5.90 1.16
N CYS A 51 -5.88 5.13 0.11
CA CYS A 51 -5.98 3.67 0.09
C CYS A 51 -4.60 3.04 -0.10
#